data_AF-A0AAE1QBI8-F1
#
_entry.id   AF-A0AAE1QBI8-F1
#
_cell.length_a   1.000
_cell.length_b   1.000
_cell.length_c   1.000
_cell.angle_alpha   90.00
_cell.angle_beta   90.00
_cell.angle_gamma   90.00
#
_symmetry.space_group_name_H-M   'P 1'
#
loop_
_entity.id
_entity.type
_entity.pdbx_description
1 polymer ?
#
loop_
_entity_poly.entity_id
_entity_poly.type
_entity_poly.pdbx_seq_one_letter_code
_entity_poly.pdbx_strand_id
1 'polypeptide(L)'
;MAGPVSTDMEEFVKEKVEEELKAISISKRRDMTKTAKDVIDTLLPEIAKVITVSVTAAMTTVMDRITEVVKSQAAVSFSLQRQALLMKYECDRLEQYQRSDNLRIYGIEEESEESEEALEEKVVELASNMGVNLYKPMTYQWFTD
;
A
#
# COMPACT_ATOMS: atom_id res chain seq x y z
N MET A 1 49.76 62.59 68.22
CA MET A 1 48.82 61.46 68.12
C MET A 1 47.94 61.73 66.91
N ALA A 2 48.32 61.19 65.74
CA ALA A 2 47.55 61.32 64.50
C ALA A 2 46.66 60.08 64.36
N GLY A 3 45.35 60.29 64.27
CA GLY A 3 44.34 59.23 64.28
C GLY A 3 44.18 58.50 62.93
N PRO A 4 43.54 57.33 62.93
CA PRO A 4 43.29 56.52 61.74
C PRO A 4 42.04 57.05 61.02
N VAL A 5 42.20 57.70 59.87
CA VAL A 5 41.05 58.16 59.04
C VAL A 5 41.24 57.76 57.56
N SER A 6 42.42 57.29 57.17
CA SER A 6 42.76 57.03 55.77
C SER A 6 42.21 55.70 55.22
N THR A 7 42.09 54.68 56.07
CA THR A 7 41.79 53.31 55.63
C THR A 7 40.29 53.09 55.36
N ASP A 8 39.42 53.65 56.20
CA ASP A 8 37.95 53.49 56.09
C ASP A 8 37.38 54.16 54.83
N MET A 9 37.98 55.28 54.39
CA MET A 9 37.51 56.00 53.22
C MET A 9 37.92 55.32 51.91
N GLU A 10 39.07 54.64 51.87
CA GLU A 10 39.48 53.84 50.71
C GLU A 10 38.65 52.56 50.56
N GLU A 11 38.30 51.93 51.68
CA GLU A 11 37.48 50.71 51.71
C GLU A 11 36.04 51.01 51.26
N PHE A 12 35.47 52.12 51.74
CA PHE A 12 34.14 52.60 51.32
C PHE A 12 34.09 52.95 49.82
N VAL A 13 35.15 53.56 49.27
CA VAL A 13 35.22 53.88 47.83
C VAL A 13 35.30 52.59 47.00
N LYS A 14 36.07 51.59 47.44
CA LYS A 14 36.14 50.29 46.75
C LYS A 14 34.80 49.55 46.75
N GLU A 15 34.12 49.50 47.89
CA GLU A 15 32.82 48.85 48.03
C GLU A 15 31.79 49.49 47.08
N LYS A 16 31.74 50.82 47.03
CA LYS A 16 30.81 51.55 46.16
C LYS A 16 31.10 51.35 44.67
N VAL A 17 32.37 51.28 44.28
CA VAL A 17 32.77 50.98 42.89
C VAL A 17 32.40 49.54 42.52
N GLU A 18 32.56 48.58 43.43
CA GLU A 18 32.14 47.19 43.18
C GLU A 18 30.62 47.04 43.04
N GLU A 19 29.83 47.78 43.82
CA GLU A 19 28.38 47.79 43.69
C GLU A 19 27.91 48.36 42.34
N GLU A 20 28.51 49.47 41.89
CA GLU A 20 28.19 50.05 40.59
C GLU A 20 28.60 49.13 39.44
N LEU A 21 29.76 48.47 39.53
CA LEU A 21 30.19 47.48 38.54
C LEU A 21 29.25 46.26 38.49
N LYS A 22 28.78 45.78 39.65
CA LYS A 22 27.76 44.72 39.72
C LYS A 22 26.46 45.17 39.08
N ALA A 23 25.97 46.37 39.36
CA ALA A 23 24.75 46.92 38.78
C ALA A 23 24.84 47.05 37.24
N ILE A 24 25.96 47.55 36.72
CA ILE A 24 26.23 47.64 35.28
C ILE A 24 26.24 46.25 34.64
N SER A 25 26.89 45.27 35.28
CA SER A 25 26.96 43.89 34.77
C SER A 25 25.58 43.22 34.67
N ILE A 26 24.70 43.46 35.65
CA ILE A 26 23.33 42.94 35.70
C ILE A 26 22.47 43.63 34.64
N SER A 27 22.59 44.96 34.50
CA SER A 27 21.88 45.71 33.45
C SER A 27 22.25 45.20 32.06
N LYS A 28 23.54 45.05 31.77
CA LYS A 28 24.03 44.57 30.48
C LYS A 28 23.53 43.17 30.14
N ARG A 29 23.48 42.25 31.12
CA ARG A 29 22.88 40.91 30.94
C ARG A 29 21.37 40.99 30.66
N ARG A 30 20.66 41.87 31.35
CA ARG A 30 19.22 42.09 31.13
C ARG A 30 18.92 42.66 29.74
N ASP A 31 19.73 43.57 29.25
CA ASP A 31 19.55 44.16 27.92
C ASP A 31 19.85 43.14 26.82
N MET A 32 20.96 42.38 26.95
CA MET A 32 21.28 41.30 26.02
C MET A 32 20.19 40.22 25.94
N THR A 33 19.58 39.87 27.08
CA THR A 33 18.50 38.87 27.11
C THR A 33 17.20 39.40 26.51
N LYS A 34 16.91 40.70 26.61
CA LYS A 34 15.79 41.32 25.89
C LYS A 34 16.03 41.33 24.38
N THR A 35 17.20 41.77 23.92
CA THR A 35 17.52 41.76 22.48
C THR A 35 17.46 40.35 21.90
N ALA A 36 17.95 39.34 22.63
CA ALA A 36 17.86 37.94 22.20
C ALA A 36 16.40 37.46 22.10
N LYS A 37 15.53 37.83 23.06
CA LYS A 37 14.10 37.51 22.99
C LYS A 37 13.42 38.20 21.82
N ASP A 38 13.67 39.49 21.61
CA ASP A 38 13.07 40.23 20.50
C ASP A 38 13.46 39.64 19.14
N VAL A 39 14.72 39.24 18.99
CA VAL A 39 15.21 38.55 17.77
C VAL A 39 14.50 37.20 17.59
N ILE A 40 14.35 36.42 18.67
CA ILE A 40 13.66 35.13 18.63
C ILE A 40 12.19 35.31 18.27
N ASP A 41 11.50 36.26 18.91
CA ASP A 41 10.08 36.54 18.70
C ASP A 41 9.79 37.06 17.28
N THR A 42 10.78 37.72 16.66
CA THR A 42 10.66 38.21 15.28
C THR A 42 10.97 37.12 14.25
N LEU A 43 11.99 36.27 14.47
CA LEU A 43 12.45 35.29 13.48
C LEU A 43 11.68 33.96 13.55
N LEU A 44 11.20 33.53 14.71
CA LEU A 44 10.44 32.27 14.86
C LEU A 44 9.22 32.20 13.95
N PRO A 45 8.36 33.23 13.86
CA PRO A 45 7.19 33.21 12.99
C PRO A 45 7.55 33.10 11.51
N GLU A 46 8.61 33.77 11.06
CA GLU A 46 9.07 33.70 9.67
C GLU A 46 9.62 32.32 9.31
N ILE A 47 10.45 31.75 10.19
CA ILE A 47 10.99 30.40 10.03
C ILE A 47 9.84 29.38 10.01
N ALA A 48 8.89 29.50 10.94
CA ALA A 48 7.73 28.64 10.99
C ALA A 48 6.92 28.71 9.68
N LYS A 49 6.70 29.92 9.15
CA LYS A 49 5.99 30.11 7.88
C LYS A 49 6.70 29.45 6.70
N VAL A 50 8.02 29.59 6.58
CA VAL A 50 8.82 28.95 5.53
C VAL A 50 8.73 27.42 5.62
N ILE A 51 8.83 26.88 6.84
CA ILE A 51 8.69 25.43 7.07
C ILE A 51 7.28 24.98 6.68
N THR A 52 6.23 25.67 7.13
CA THR A 52 4.85 25.30 6.82
C THR A 52 4.60 25.30 5.32
N VAL A 53 5.00 26.35 4.59
CA VAL A 53 4.82 26.42 3.13
C VAL A 53 5.56 25.28 2.42
N SER A 54 6.81 25.01 2.83
CA SER A 54 7.62 23.96 2.23
C SER A 54 7.02 22.57 2.46
N VAL A 55 6.58 22.30 3.70
CA VAL A 55 5.93 21.04 4.07
C VAL A 55 4.60 20.87 3.36
N THR A 56 3.77 21.92 3.30
CA THR A 56 2.49 21.87 2.59
C THR A 56 2.70 21.58 1.10
N ALA A 57 3.63 22.28 0.44
CA ALA A 57 3.92 22.04 -0.99
C ALA A 57 4.42 20.62 -1.25
N ALA A 58 5.31 20.12 -0.40
CA ALA A 58 5.80 18.75 -0.48
C ALA A 58 4.66 17.73 -0.27
N MET A 59 3.81 17.95 0.74
CA MET A 59 2.66 17.09 1.01
C MET A 59 1.63 17.08 -0.12
N THR A 60 1.31 18.23 -0.70
CA THR A 60 0.39 18.32 -1.85
C THR A 60 0.93 17.51 -3.02
N THR A 61 2.22 17.68 -3.35
CA THR A 61 2.86 16.93 -4.44
C THR A 61 2.82 15.42 -4.20
N VAL A 62 3.03 14.97 -2.96
CA VAL A 62 2.95 13.55 -2.60
C VAL A 62 1.51 13.04 -2.70
N MET A 63 0.53 13.80 -2.21
CA MET A 63 -0.88 13.44 -2.27
C MET A 63 -1.40 13.34 -3.71
N ASP A 64 -0.97 14.24 -4.60
CA ASP A 64 -1.32 14.20 -6.01
C ASP A 64 -0.79 12.92 -6.67
N ARG A 65 0.48 12.56 -6.40
CA ARG A 65 1.07 11.31 -6.87
C ARG A 65 0.36 10.07 -6.35
N ILE A 66 0.01 10.05 -5.06
CA ILE A 66 -0.76 8.95 -4.47
C ILE A 66 -2.11 8.82 -5.19
N THR A 67 -2.78 9.95 -5.43
CA THR A 67 -4.08 9.98 -6.10
C THR A 67 -4.00 9.42 -7.52
N GLU A 68 -2.98 9.79 -8.30
CA GLU A 68 -2.76 9.25 -9.64
C GLU A 68 -2.47 7.74 -9.63
N VAL A 69 -1.62 7.28 -8.70
CA VAL A 69 -1.32 5.85 -8.55
C VAL A 69 -2.57 5.06 -8.19
N VAL A 70 -3.37 5.53 -7.23
CA VAL A 70 -4.62 4.85 -6.85
C VAL A 70 -5.61 4.81 -8.01
N LYS A 71 -5.78 5.91 -8.76
CA LYS A 71 -6.67 5.95 -9.94
C LYS A 71 -6.22 4.97 -11.02
N SER A 72 -4.93 4.94 -11.33
CA SER A 72 -4.38 4.03 -12.33
C SER A 72 -4.51 2.57 -11.89
N GLN A 73 -4.23 2.26 -10.63
CA GLN A 73 -4.37 0.91 -10.09
C GLN A 73 -5.83 0.44 -10.06
N ALA A 74 -6.77 1.32 -9.74
CA ALA A 74 -8.21 1.02 -9.80
C ALA A 74 -8.65 0.74 -11.25
N ALA A 75 -8.19 1.52 -12.22
CA ALA A 75 -8.48 1.30 -13.63
C ALA A 75 -7.92 -0.03 -14.14
N VAL A 76 -6.67 -0.36 -13.77
CA VAL A 76 -6.05 -1.65 -14.11
C VAL A 76 -6.82 -2.81 -13.48
N SER A 77 -7.17 -2.70 -12.20
CA SER A 77 -7.94 -3.74 -11.48
C SER A 77 -9.29 -4.03 -12.15
N PHE A 78 -10.04 -2.97 -12.50
CA PHE A 78 -11.32 -3.13 -13.19
C PHE A 78 -11.15 -3.78 -14.58
N SER A 79 -10.14 -3.35 -15.35
CA SER A 79 -9.86 -3.92 -16.67
C SER A 79 -9.49 -5.41 -16.59
N LEU A 80 -8.73 -5.80 -15.57
CA LEU A 80 -8.29 -7.17 -15.35
C LEU A 80 -9.44 -8.06 -14.89
N GLN A 81 -10.31 -7.58 -13.99
CA GLN A 81 -11.53 -8.28 -13.60
C GLN A 81 -12.45 -8.51 -14.81
N ARG A 82 -12.63 -7.49 -15.65
CA ARG A 82 -13.43 -7.61 -16.87
C ARG A 82 -12.84 -8.64 -17.84
N GLN A 83 -11.53 -8.63 -18.06
CA GLN A 83 -10.87 -9.63 -18.91
C GLN A 83 -11.01 -11.04 -18.34
N ALA A 84 -10.81 -11.22 -17.04
CA ALA A 84 -10.99 -12.52 -16.39
C ALA A 84 -12.43 -13.05 -16.56
N LEU A 85 -13.43 -12.18 -16.44
CA LEU A 85 -14.83 -12.56 -16.63
C LEU A 85 -15.15 -12.94 -18.08
N LEU A 86 -14.60 -12.20 -19.05
CA LEU A 86 -14.72 -12.53 -20.47
C LEU A 86 -14.05 -13.86 -20.80
N MET A 87 -12.85 -14.11 -20.27
CA MET A 87 -12.16 -15.39 -20.45
C MET A 87 -12.95 -16.54 -19.83
N LYS A 88 -13.52 -16.35 -18.64
CA LYS A 88 -14.37 -17.37 -18.02
C LYS A 88 -15.58 -17.71 -18.90
N TYR A 89 -16.28 -16.69 -19.40
CA TYR A 89 -17.44 -16.90 -20.28
C TYR A 89 -17.04 -17.64 -21.56
N GLU A 90 -15.89 -17.30 -22.14
CA GLU A 90 -15.38 -17.96 -23.34
C GLU A 90 -15.02 -19.42 -23.06
N CYS A 91 -14.37 -19.72 -21.92
CA CYS A 91 -14.11 -21.10 -21.49
C CYS A 91 -15.41 -21.88 -21.29
N ASP A 92 -16.38 -21.32 -20.57
CA ASP A 92 -17.68 -21.97 -20.33
C ASP A 92 -18.39 -22.27 -21.67
N ARG A 93 -18.33 -21.33 -22.61
CA ARG A 93 -18.88 -21.50 -23.96
C ARG A 93 -18.17 -22.61 -24.73
N LEU A 94 -16.83 -22.63 -24.69
CA LEU A 94 -16.04 -23.66 -25.35
C LEU A 94 -16.25 -25.04 -24.75
N GLU A 95 -16.36 -25.17 -23.42
CA GLU A 95 -16.71 -26.42 -22.77
C GLU A 95 -18.10 -26.91 -23.18
N GLN A 96 -19.07 -26.01 -23.29
CA GLN A 96 -20.41 -26.35 -23.78
C GLN A 96 -20.38 -26.81 -25.23
N TYR A 97 -19.61 -26.16 -26.10
CA TYR A 97 -19.42 -26.62 -27.48
C TYR A 97 -18.69 -27.96 -27.56
N GLN A 98 -17.64 -28.16 -26.76
CA GLN A 98 -16.90 -29.41 -26.75
C GLN A 98 -17.76 -30.58 -26.27
N ARG A 99 -18.68 -30.31 -25.34
CA ARG A 99 -19.60 -31.31 -24.78
C ARG A 99 -20.97 -31.32 -25.44
N SER A 100 -21.24 -30.49 -26.46
CA SER A 100 -22.59 -30.36 -27.03
C SER A 100 -23.09 -31.68 -27.61
N ASP A 101 -22.15 -32.49 -28.08
CA ASP A 101 -22.41 -33.76 -28.74
C ASP A 101 -22.16 -34.95 -27.78
N ASN A 102 -21.74 -34.68 -26.53
CA ASN A 102 -21.50 -35.70 -25.53
C ASN A 102 -22.77 -35.98 -24.73
N LEU A 103 -23.19 -37.24 -24.70
CA LEU A 103 -24.31 -37.69 -23.87
C LEU A 103 -23.77 -38.23 -22.54
N ARG A 104 -24.31 -37.78 -21.41
CA ARG A 104 -24.03 -38.38 -20.10
C ARG A 104 -25.12 -39.38 -19.75
N ILE A 105 -24.71 -40.62 -19.50
CA ILE A 105 -25.60 -41.69 -19.08
C ILE A 105 -25.32 -41.97 -17.59
N TYR A 106 -26.37 -41.96 -16.78
CA TYR A 106 -26.29 -42.19 -15.34
C TYR A 106 -27.07 -43.45 -14.98
N GLY A 107 -26.62 -44.15 -13.94
CA GLY A 107 -27.33 -45.33 -13.41
C GLY A 107 -27.08 -46.63 -14.17
N ILE A 108 -25.97 -46.73 -14.90
CA ILE A 108 -25.45 -48.02 -15.40
C ILE A 108 -24.80 -48.73 -14.21
N GLU A 109 -25.08 -50.02 -14.04
CA GLU A 109 -24.46 -50.85 -12.99
C GLU A 109 -22.98 -51.07 -13.29
N GLU A 110 -22.13 -50.65 -12.36
CA GLU A 110 -20.68 -50.79 -12.43
C GLU A 110 -20.26 -52.21 -12.01
N GLU A 111 -19.44 -52.87 -12.82
CA GLU A 111 -18.80 -54.14 -12.50
C GLU A 111 -17.31 -53.93 -12.20
N SER A 112 -16.79 -54.64 -11.19
CA SER A 112 -15.45 -54.40 -10.63
C SER A 112 -14.27 -54.61 -11.58
N GLU A 113 -14.47 -55.30 -12.72
CA GLU A 113 -13.47 -55.51 -13.78
C GLU A 113 -14.10 -55.31 -15.17
N GLU A 114 -14.90 -54.27 -15.34
CA GLU A 114 -15.50 -53.95 -16.64
C GLU A 114 -14.44 -53.42 -17.63
N SER A 115 -14.33 -54.07 -18.78
CA SER A 115 -13.52 -53.56 -19.89
C SER A 115 -14.27 -52.45 -20.65
N GLU A 116 -13.53 -51.59 -21.33
CA GLU A 116 -14.11 -50.52 -22.16
C GLU A 116 -15.07 -51.09 -23.22
N GLU A 117 -14.74 -52.26 -23.79
CA GLU A 117 -15.59 -52.97 -24.75
C GLU A 117 -16.91 -53.46 -24.13
N ALA A 118 -16.88 -53.96 -22.90
CA ALA A 118 -18.09 -54.42 -22.19
C ALA A 118 -19.01 -53.25 -21.82
N LEU A 119 -18.43 -52.11 -21.42
CA LEU A 119 -19.18 -50.89 -21.16
C LEU A 119 -19.83 -50.34 -22.44
N GLU A 120 -19.11 -50.34 -23.56
CA GLU A 120 -19.65 -49.95 -24.87
C GLU A 120 -20.84 -50.81 -25.29
N GLU A 121 -20.78 -52.13 -25.08
CA GLU A 121 -21.87 -53.05 -25.40
C GLU A 121 -23.13 -52.74 -24.59
N LYS A 122 -22.99 -52.49 -23.28
CA LYS A 122 -24.10 -52.05 -22.41
C LYS A 122 -24.73 -50.74 -22.91
N VAL A 123 -23.92 -49.78 -23.37
CA VAL A 123 -24.40 -48.50 -23.91
C VAL A 123 -25.17 -48.70 -25.23
N VAL A 124 -24.68 -49.58 -26.12
CA VAL A 124 -25.36 -49.92 -27.38
C VAL A 124 -26.68 -50.65 -27.13
N GLU A 125 -26.71 -51.58 -26.17
CA GLU A 125 -27.92 -52.28 -25.75
C GLU A 125 -28.96 -51.31 -25.18
N LEU A 126 -28.54 -50.41 -24.28
CA LEU A 126 -29.41 -49.38 -23.70
C LEU A 126 -30.01 -48.47 -24.79
N ALA A 127 -29.19 -48.02 -25.74
CA ALA A 127 -29.68 -47.20 -26.85
C ALA A 127 -30.69 -47.94 -27.73
N SER A 128 -30.43 -49.22 -28.01
CA SER A 128 -31.32 -50.09 -28.79
C SER A 128 -32.68 -50.26 -28.10
N ASN A 129 -32.68 -50.44 -26.77
CA ASN A 129 -33.90 -50.53 -25.96
C ASN A 129 -34.70 -49.21 -25.95
N MET A 130 -34.03 -48.08 -26.13
CA MET A 130 -34.67 -46.76 -26.28
C MET A 130 -35.08 -46.44 -27.73
N GLY A 131 -34.84 -47.35 -28.68
CA GLY A 131 -35.16 -47.16 -30.10
C GLY A 131 -34.16 -46.28 -30.86
N VAL A 132 -32.95 -46.09 -30.31
CA VAL A 132 -31.88 -45.30 -30.90
C VAL A 132 -30.80 -46.24 -31.45
N ASN A 133 -30.54 -46.18 -32.75
CA ASN A 133 -29.45 -46.95 -33.37
C ASN A 133 -28.13 -46.19 -33.22
N LEU A 134 -27.27 -46.66 -32.30
CA LEU A 134 -25.88 -46.24 -32.22
C LEU A 134 -25.01 -47.15 -33.09
N TYR A 135 -24.13 -46.57 -33.90
CA TYR A 135 -23.14 -47.31 -34.68
C TYR A 135 -21.78 -47.18 -34.01
N LYS A 136 -21.17 -48.32 -33.64
CA LYS A 136 -19.78 -48.36 -33.14
C LYS A 136 -18.83 -47.99 -34.30
N PRO A 137 -18.02 -46.92 -34.17
CA PRO A 137 -17.01 -46.62 -35.18
C PRO A 137 -15.96 -47.73 -35.21
N MET A 138 -15.58 -48.19 -36.40
CA MET A 138 -14.51 -49.18 -36.58
C MET A 138 -13.19 -48.59 -36.06
N THR A 139 -12.57 -49.24 -35.08
CA THR A 139 -11.22 -48.90 -34.60
C THR A 139 -10.21 -49.18 -35.72
N TYR A 140 -9.64 -48.13 -36.31
CA TYR A 140 -8.53 -48.26 -37.25
C TYR A 140 -7.28 -48.70 -36.49
N GLN A 141 -6.87 -49.96 -36.66
CA GLN A 141 -5.50 -50.39 -36.36
C GLN A 141 -4.57 -49.66 -37.34
N TRP A 142 -3.86 -48.66 -36.84
CA TRP A 142 -2.73 -48.08 -37.57
C TRP A 142 -1.63 -49.15 -37.64
N PHE A 143 -1.47 -49.76 -38.81
CA PHE A 143 -0.30 -50.57 -39.12
C PHE A 143 0.91 -49.63 -39.14
N THR A 144 1.71 -49.64 -38.09
CA THR A 144 3.09 -49.15 -38.13
C THR A 144 3.96 -50.30 -38.61
N ASP A 145 4.40 -50.22 -39.87
CA ASP A 145 5.53 -50.99 -40.40
C ASP A 145 6.86 -50.51 -39.77
#